data_AF-A0A3P3R8A3-F1
#
_entry.id   AF-A0A3P3R8A3-F1
#
_cell.length_a   1.000
_cell.length_b   1.000
_cell.length_c   1.000
_cell.angle_alpha   90.00
_cell.angle_beta   90.00
_cell.angle_gamma   90.00
#
_symmetry.space_group_name_H-M   'P 1'
#
loop_
_entity.id
_entity.type
_entity.pdbx_description
1 polymer ?
#
loop_
_entity_poly.entity_id
_entity_poly.type
_entity_poly.pdbx_seq_one_letter_code
_entity_poly.pdbx_strand_id
1 'polypeptide(L)'
;MGNPFVEDLNDIFRGARVRVTTASHTYEGWGGRWNYNDQAFLVYDAEREDGEHVGAVTITDPETVERLDSLPAITEVPTDSVSPSPYSVRRTDDPDHQQFVKITRERGHLLTYPTVRPVGASDHAYEIVAGHRRFHAARKAGLDTIAVRIMELDDWEAATRFVDEHIPVEGGDERDMYSQQEIDRAIARLREEWSDDRLQELTPLAPYLREMLAATRREAIRQGHVTNGRP
;
A
#
# COMPACT_ATOMS: atom_id res chain seq x y z
N MET A 1 -31.45 13.63 15.99
CA MET A 1 -31.11 14.84 15.22
C MET A 1 -29.64 15.10 15.50
N GLY A 2 -28.77 15.05 14.49
CA GLY A 2 -27.32 15.22 14.66
C GLY A 2 -26.98 16.66 15.05
N ASN A 3 -25.88 16.85 15.79
CA ASN A 3 -25.39 18.17 16.14
C ASN A 3 -24.63 18.76 14.93
N PRO A 4 -25.08 19.87 14.34
CA PRO A 4 -24.50 20.43 13.11
C PRO A 4 -23.01 20.82 13.25
N PHE A 5 -22.56 21.22 14.44
CA PHE A 5 -21.14 21.50 14.69
C PHE A 5 -20.24 20.25 14.60
N VAL A 6 -20.79 19.05 14.79
CA VAL A 6 -20.06 17.78 14.77
C VAL A 6 -20.05 17.18 13.36
N GLU A 7 -21.07 17.47 12.56
CA GLU A 7 -21.05 17.18 11.12
C GLU A 7 -19.91 17.97 10.46
N ASP A 8 -19.77 19.26 10.79
CA ASP A 8 -18.66 20.10 10.33
C ASP A 8 -17.28 19.56 10.76
N LEU A 9 -17.12 19.12 12.02
CA LEU A 9 -15.84 18.56 12.51
C LEU A 9 -15.49 17.22 11.86
N ASN A 10 -16.49 16.36 11.63
CA ASN A 10 -16.28 15.14 10.87
C ASN A 10 -15.86 15.47 9.44
N ASP A 11 -16.48 16.45 8.78
CA ASP A 11 -16.08 16.86 7.43
C ASP A 11 -14.68 17.48 7.36
N ILE A 12 -14.25 18.17 8.42
CA ILE A 12 -12.92 18.80 8.48
C ILE A 12 -11.79 17.77 8.67
N PHE A 13 -11.99 16.80 9.56
CA PHE A 13 -10.92 15.90 10.03
C PHE A 13 -11.00 14.48 9.48
N ARG A 14 -12.16 14.03 9.01
CA ARG A 14 -12.29 12.68 8.44
C ARG A 14 -11.41 12.54 7.21
N GLY A 15 -10.53 11.56 7.27
CA GLY A 15 -9.54 11.27 6.25
C GLY A 15 -8.41 12.29 6.10
N ALA A 16 -8.37 13.34 6.93
CA ALA A 16 -7.23 14.23 6.99
C ALA A 16 -6.12 13.61 7.86
N ARG A 17 -4.85 13.91 7.56
CA ARG A 17 -3.77 13.64 8.52
C ARG A 17 -3.98 14.59 9.69
N VAL A 18 -3.91 14.05 10.90
CA VAL A 18 -4.20 14.78 12.14
C VAL A 18 -3.09 14.54 13.16
N ARG A 19 -2.76 15.59 13.90
CA ARG A 19 -2.02 15.50 15.15
C ARG A 19 -3.03 15.67 16.28
N VAL A 20 -3.07 14.71 17.18
CA VAL A 20 -3.97 14.70 18.32
C VAL A 20 -3.15 14.66 19.58
N THR A 21 -3.25 15.71 20.39
CA THR A 21 -2.51 15.84 21.64
C THR A 21 -3.45 15.56 22.81
N THR A 22 -3.00 14.72 23.73
CA THR A 22 -3.63 14.48 25.03
C THR A 22 -2.69 14.98 26.13
N ALA A 23 -3.15 15.02 27.37
CA ALA A 23 -2.32 15.36 28.53
C ALA A 23 -1.08 14.45 28.70
N SER A 24 -1.08 13.26 28.09
CA SER A 24 -0.03 12.24 28.28
C SER A 24 0.81 11.96 27.04
N HIS A 25 0.23 12.09 25.85
CA HIS A 25 0.87 11.68 24.60
C HIS A 25 0.33 12.49 23.42
N THR A 26 1.19 12.68 22.43
CA THR A 26 0.84 13.14 21.09
C THR A 26 0.75 11.97 20.13
N TYR A 27 -0.28 11.96 19.30
CA TYR A 27 -0.51 10.96 18.26
C TYR A 27 -0.59 11.66 16.90
N GLU A 28 0.12 11.13 15.90
CA GLU A 28 -0.07 11.52 14.51
C GLU A 28 -0.69 10.38 13.73
N GLY A 29 -1.82 10.64 13.09
CA GLY A 29 -2.60 9.60 12.43
C GLY A 29 -3.55 10.20 11.42
N TRP A 30 -4.58 9.44 11.07
CA TRP A 30 -5.62 9.89 10.15
C TRP A 30 -6.94 10.02 10.87
N GLY A 31 -7.57 11.18 10.74
CA GLY A 31 -8.82 11.46 11.43
C GLY A 31 -9.94 10.55 10.95
N GLY A 32 -10.62 9.93 11.90
CA GLY A 32 -11.79 9.10 11.68
C GLY A 32 -13.07 9.83 12.07
N ARG A 33 -14.04 9.08 12.60
CA ARG A 33 -15.25 9.69 13.16
C ARG A 33 -15.01 10.21 14.57
N TRP A 34 -15.68 11.31 14.88
CA TRP A 34 -15.94 11.75 16.25
C TRP A 34 -17.07 10.93 16.88
N ASN A 35 -16.80 10.34 18.04
CA ASN A 35 -17.80 9.72 18.90
C ASN A 35 -18.25 10.72 19.97
N TYR A 36 -19.45 11.26 19.78
CA TYR A 36 -20.01 12.35 20.57
C TYR A 36 -20.24 12.01 22.05
N ASN A 37 -20.73 10.80 22.34
CA ASN A 37 -21.08 10.40 23.71
C ASN A 37 -19.84 10.21 24.61
N ASP A 38 -18.71 9.86 23.99
CA ASP A 38 -17.48 9.48 24.70
C ASP A 38 -16.39 10.55 24.59
N GLN A 39 -16.72 11.73 24.01
CA GLN A 39 -15.76 12.80 23.67
C GLN A 39 -14.48 12.24 23.02
N ALA A 40 -14.67 11.28 22.13
CA ALA A 40 -13.57 10.48 21.62
C ALA A 40 -13.40 10.68 20.12
N PHE A 41 -12.16 10.79 19.69
CA PHE A 41 -11.78 10.95 18.31
C PHE A 41 -11.02 9.71 17.84
N LEU A 42 -11.56 9.05 16.82
CA LEU A 42 -10.90 7.91 16.21
C LEU A 42 -9.74 8.40 15.34
N VAL A 43 -8.55 7.86 15.60
CA VAL A 43 -7.36 8.11 14.80
C VAL A 43 -6.87 6.79 14.26
N TYR A 44 -6.69 6.72 12.96
CA TYR A 44 -6.23 5.53 12.26
C TYR A 44 -4.76 5.63 11.88
N ASP A 45 -4.07 4.50 11.86
CA ASP A 45 -2.62 4.44 11.59
C ASP A 45 -1.85 5.50 12.39
N ALA A 46 -2.20 5.55 13.68
CA ALA A 46 -1.62 6.44 14.66
C ALA A 46 -0.21 6.00 14.99
N GLU A 47 0.69 6.96 15.02
CA GLU A 47 2.05 6.86 15.53
C GLU A 47 2.15 7.81 16.71
N ARG A 48 2.68 7.31 17.83
CA ARG A 48 2.89 8.11 19.03
C ARG A 48 4.24 8.82 18.92
N GLU A 49 4.40 9.93 19.64
CA GLU A 49 5.61 10.77 19.60
C GLU A 49 6.95 10.05 19.90
N ASP A 50 6.91 8.89 20.53
CA ASP A 50 8.07 8.03 20.80
C ASP A 50 8.39 7.05 19.64
N GLY A 51 7.69 7.17 18.52
CA GLY A 51 7.83 6.32 17.32
C GLY A 51 7.06 5.01 17.40
N GLU A 52 6.24 4.77 18.43
CA GLU A 52 5.42 3.57 18.52
C GLU A 52 4.24 3.65 17.54
N HIS A 53 4.18 2.69 16.59
CA HIS A 53 3.00 2.52 15.74
C HIS A 53 1.86 1.83 16.49
N VAL A 54 0.81 2.60 16.80
CA VAL A 54 -0.33 2.18 17.61
C VAL A 54 -1.50 1.63 16.76
N GLY A 55 -1.49 1.88 15.45
CA GLY A 55 -2.56 1.45 14.55
C GLY A 55 -3.83 2.27 14.71
N ALA A 56 -5.01 1.65 14.82
CA ALA A 56 -6.25 2.38 15.04
C ALA A 56 -6.50 2.57 16.55
N VAL A 57 -6.61 3.82 16.99
CA VAL A 57 -6.80 4.19 18.40
C VAL A 57 -7.95 5.18 18.53
N THR A 58 -8.79 4.97 19.55
CA THR A 58 -9.81 5.93 19.95
C THR A 58 -9.25 6.79 21.06
N ILE A 59 -9.03 8.08 20.77
CA ILE A 59 -8.46 9.03 21.71
C ILE A 59 -9.61 9.74 22.42
N THR A 60 -9.78 9.47 23.70
CA THR A 60 -10.77 10.14 24.57
C THR A 60 -10.21 11.46 25.07
N ASP A 61 -11.04 12.49 25.11
CA ASP A 61 -10.72 13.83 25.62
C ASP A 61 -9.43 14.44 25.04
N PRO A 62 -9.32 14.57 23.71
CA PRO A 62 -8.16 15.23 23.11
C PRO A 62 -8.12 16.71 23.49
N GLU A 63 -6.96 17.20 23.92
CA GLU A 63 -6.74 18.63 24.23
C GLU A 63 -6.72 19.45 22.95
N THR A 64 -6.06 18.92 21.91
CA THR A 64 -6.04 19.52 20.57
C THR A 64 -6.16 18.46 19.48
N VAL A 65 -6.81 18.83 18.38
CA VAL A 65 -6.83 18.08 17.13
C VAL A 65 -6.44 19.05 16.02
N GLU A 66 -5.23 18.92 15.52
CA GLU A 66 -4.68 19.74 14.45
C GLU A 66 -4.72 18.95 13.14
N ARG A 67 -5.13 19.60 12.06
CA ARG A 67 -4.97 19.05 10.71
C ARG A 67 -3.54 19.29 10.26
N LEU A 68 -2.84 18.21 9.92
CA LEU A 68 -1.53 18.27 9.31
C LEU A 68 -1.72 18.29 7.80
N ASP A 69 -1.50 19.45 7.17
CA ASP A 69 -1.55 19.55 5.71
C ASP A 69 -0.30 18.93 5.10
N SER A 70 -0.30 17.62 4.98
CA SER A 70 0.47 16.86 3.99
C SER A 70 0.12 15.38 4.09
N LEU A 71 -0.08 14.76 2.93
CA LEU A 71 -0.43 13.35 2.65
C LEU A 71 -1.90 13.12 2.23
N PRO A 72 -2.13 12.21 1.27
CA PRO A 72 -3.40 12.11 0.54
C PRO A 72 -4.58 11.72 1.43
N ALA A 73 -5.68 12.45 1.29
CA ALA A 73 -6.90 12.24 2.04
C ALA A 73 -7.39 10.79 1.94
N ILE A 74 -7.78 10.21 3.08
CA ILE A 74 -8.39 8.89 3.11
C ILE A 74 -9.82 9.01 2.58
N THR A 75 -10.10 8.24 1.55
CA THR A 75 -11.39 8.23 0.87
C THR A 75 -11.98 6.84 0.93
N GLU A 76 -13.29 6.73 1.15
CA GLU A 76 -14.01 5.46 1.00
C GLU A 76 -14.36 5.25 -0.47
N VAL A 77 -13.97 4.11 -1.01
CA VAL A 77 -14.26 3.71 -2.40
C VAL A 77 -14.96 2.35 -2.40
N PRO A 78 -15.83 2.07 -3.40
CA PRO A 78 -16.39 0.75 -3.57
C PRO A 78 -15.28 -0.30 -3.73
N THR A 79 -15.35 -1.40 -2.99
CA THR A 79 -14.32 -2.45 -3.04
C THR A 79 -14.13 -3.00 -4.45
N ASP A 80 -15.21 -3.06 -5.24
CA ASP A 80 -15.17 -3.54 -6.62
C ASP A 80 -14.57 -2.55 -7.63
N SER A 81 -14.50 -1.27 -7.28
CA SER A 81 -13.82 -0.25 -8.11
C SER A 81 -12.30 -0.31 -8.03
N VAL A 82 -11.76 -1.17 -7.16
CA VAL A 82 -10.33 -1.29 -6.87
C VAL A 82 -9.79 -2.61 -7.40
N SER A 83 -8.71 -2.53 -8.17
CA SER A 83 -8.00 -3.68 -8.73
C SER A 83 -6.62 -3.85 -8.10
N PRO A 84 -6.11 -5.09 -7.93
CA PRO A 84 -4.73 -5.29 -7.55
C PRO A 84 -3.78 -4.82 -8.66
N SER A 85 -2.57 -4.39 -8.29
CA SER A 85 -1.51 -4.12 -9.28
C SER A 85 -1.27 -5.34 -10.19
N PRO A 86 -1.05 -5.14 -11.50
CA PRO A 86 -0.75 -6.23 -12.43
C PRO A 86 0.52 -6.98 -12.06
N TYR A 87 1.45 -6.37 -11.32
CA TYR A 87 2.71 -7.01 -10.92
C TYR A 87 2.58 -7.88 -9.66
N SER A 88 1.45 -7.77 -8.93
CA SER A 88 1.22 -8.57 -7.72
C SER A 88 1.02 -10.04 -8.07
N VAL A 89 1.94 -10.88 -7.59
CA VAL A 89 1.95 -12.34 -7.83
C VAL A 89 2.01 -13.16 -6.54
N ARG A 90 1.99 -12.48 -5.38
CA ARG A 90 2.13 -13.10 -4.07
C ARG A 90 0.92 -13.96 -3.71
N ARG A 91 1.19 -15.17 -3.23
CA ARG A 91 0.15 -15.98 -2.57
C ARG A 91 -0.14 -15.42 -1.19
N THR A 92 -1.40 -15.07 -0.96
CA THR A 92 -1.82 -14.39 0.27
C THR A 92 -2.65 -15.29 1.20
N ASP A 93 -2.95 -16.52 0.81
CA ASP A 93 -3.89 -17.40 1.55
C ASP A 93 -3.24 -18.30 2.61
N ASP A 94 -2.30 -17.76 3.38
CA ASP A 94 -1.72 -18.43 4.54
C ASP A 94 -2.67 -18.44 5.77
N PRO A 95 -2.46 -19.31 6.78
CA PRO A 95 -3.32 -19.37 7.97
C PRO A 95 -3.45 -18.05 8.73
N ASP A 96 -2.37 -17.27 8.85
CA ASP A 96 -2.39 -15.97 9.53
C ASP A 96 -3.26 -14.97 8.76
N HIS A 97 -3.22 -15.03 7.43
CA HIS A 97 -4.10 -14.24 6.59
C HIS A 97 -5.58 -14.61 6.78
N GLN A 98 -5.92 -15.89 6.95
CA GLN A 98 -7.30 -16.28 7.23
C GLN A 98 -7.79 -15.72 8.56
N GLN A 99 -6.92 -15.68 9.57
CA GLN A 99 -7.23 -15.02 10.84
C GLN A 99 -7.45 -13.51 10.65
N PHE A 100 -6.63 -12.87 9.82
CA PHE A 100 -6.79 -11.45 9.50
C PHE A 100 -8.10 -11.16 8.73
N VAL A 101 -8.51 -12.01 7.80
CA VAL A 101 -9.82 -11.95 7.12
C VAL A 101 -10.96 -12.04 8.14
N LYS A 102 -10.87 -12.97 9.10
CA LYS A 102 -11.88 -13.14 10.15
C LYS A 102 -12.02 -11.87 11.00
N ILE A 103 -10.90 -11.32 11.48
CA ILE A 103 -10.89 -10.08 12.28
C ILE A 103 -11.46 -8.90 11.48
N THR A 104 -11.10 -8.79 10.20
CA THR A 104 -11.61 -7.73 9.31
C THR A 104 -13.13 -7.85 9.14
N ARG A 105 -13.64 -9.07 8.96
CA ARG A 105 -15.09 -9.32 8.85
C ARG A 105 -15.84 -9.01 10.13
N GLU A 106 -15.30 -9.41 11.29
CA GLU A 106 -15.92 -9.14 12.60
C GLU A 106 -15.99 -7.63 12.90
N ARG A 107 -15.01 -6.86 12.43
CA ARG A 107 -14.94 -5.40 12.63
C ARG A 107 -15.70 -4.58 11.59
N GLY A 108 -15.91 -5.13 10.39
CA GLY A 108 -16.55 -4.43 9.28
C GLY A 108 -15.68 -3.33 8.64
N HIS A 109 -14.38 -3.25 8.96
CA HIS A 109 -13.45 -2.28 8.37
C HIS A 109 -12.00 -2.75 8.46
N LEU A 110 -11.12 -2.13 7.67
CA LEU A 110 -9.67 -2.36 7.72
C LEU A 110 -9.01 -1.57 8.84
N LEU A 111 -8.03 -2.20 9.51
CA LEU A 111 -7.19 -1.55 10.52
C LEU A 111 -6.25 -0.48 9.95
N THR A 112 -5.72 -0.75 8.77
CA THR A 112 -4.77 0.09 8.05
C THR A 112 -5.19 0.12 6.59
N TYR A 113 -4.92 1.24 5.93
CA TYR A 113 -5.47 1.52 4.61
C TYR A 113 -4.50 1.13 3.51
N PRO A 114 -4.97 0.49 2.43
CA PRO A 114 -4.17 0.35 1.24
C PRO A 114 -4.01 1.72 0.55
N THR A 115 -2.93 1.85 -0.20
CA THR A 115 -2.71 2.99 -1.08
C THR A 115 -3.14 2.60 -2.48
N VAL A 116 -3.91 3.46 -3.13
CA VAL A 116 -4.38 3.29 -4.50
C VAL A 116 -3.95 4.46 -5.37
N ARG A 117 -3.89 4.24 -6.68
CA ARG A 117 -3.80 5.31 -7.69
C ARG A 117 -5.03 5.29 -8.61
N PRO A 118 -5.45 6.43 -9.17
CA PRO A 118 -6.49 6.46 -10.20
C PRO A 118 -5.96 5.85 -11.51
N VAL A 119 -6.76 5.03 -12.19
CA VAL A 119 -6.39 4.43 -13.51
C VAL A 119 -7.45 4.65 -14.60
N GLY A 120 -8.51 5.42 -14.31
CA GLY A 120 -9.43 5.96 -15.33
C GLY A 120 -10.37 4.97 -16.02
N ALA A 121 -10.33 3.68 -15.71
CA ALA A 121 -11.28 2.69 -16.25
C ALA A 121 -12.63 2.76 -15.50
N SER A 122 -13.76 2.75 -16.23
CA SER A 122 -15.11 2.97 -15.67
C SER A 122 -15.49 1.99 -14.55
N ASP A 123 -15.00 0.76 -14.63
CA ASP A 123 -15.35 -0.32 -13.71
C ASP A 123 -14.24 -0.60 -12.68
N HIS A 124 -13.02 -0.08 -12.94
CA HIS A 124 -11.84 -0.22 -12.10
C HIS A 124 -11.14 1.13 -12.01
N ALA A 125 -11.76 2.07 -11.30
CA ALA A 125 -11.26 3.44 -11.18
C ALA A 125 -9.91 3.53 -10.46
N TYR A 126 -9.57 2.51 -9.66
CA TYR A 126 -8.39 2.51 -8.80
C TYR A 126 -7.56 1.23 -8.91
N GLU A 127 -6.25 1.38 -8.79
CA GLU A 127 -5.29 0.28 -8.69
C GLU A 127 -4.55 0.32 -7.34
N ILE A 128 -4.44 -0.82 -6.65
CA ILE A 128 -3.65 -0.97 -5.42
C ILE A 128 -2.17 -0.85 -5.74
N VAL A 129 -1.55 0.17 -5.16
CA VAL A 129 -0.11 0.41 -5.19
C VAL A 129 0.57 -0.28 -4.00
N ALA A 130 -0.04 -0.17 -2.81
CA ALA A 130 0.50 -0.73 -1.58
C ALA A 130 -0.60 -1.36 -0.70
N GLY A 131 -0.26 -2.44 0.00
CA GLY A 131 -1.17 -3.09 0.93
C GLY A 131 -2.09 -4.16 0.32
N HIS A 132 -1.62 -4.89 -0.70
CA HIS A 132 -2.40 -5.95 -1.38
C HIS A 132 -3.00 -6.99 -0.42
N ARG A 133 -2.28 -7.37 0.66
CA ARG A 133 -2.84 -8.29 1.67
C ARG A 133 -4.06 -7.71 2.40
N ARG A 134 -4.08 -6.40 2.65
CA ARG A 134 -5.21 -5.72 3.31
C ARG A 134 -6.41 -5.65 2.38
N PHE A 135 -6.17 -5.30 1.13
CA PHE A 135 -7.19 -5.30 0.11
C PHE A 135 -7.81 -6.70 -0.08
N HIS A 136 -6.97 -7.74 -0.19
CA HIS A 136 -7.43 -9.12 -0.29
C HIS A 136 -8.27 -9.54 0.93
N ALA A 137 -7.86 -9.13 2.14
CA ALA A 137 -8.63 -9.38 3.35
C ALA A 137 -10.01 -8.70 3.33
N ALA A 138 -10.08 -7.42 2.94
CA ALA A 138 -11.34 -6.69 2.82
C ALA A 138 -12.29 -7.34 1.80
N ARG A 139 -11.77 -7.74 0.63
CA ARG A 139 -12.56 -8.45 -0.37
C ARG A 139 -13.10 -9.76 0.16
N LYS A 140 -12.27 -10.58 0.80
CA LYS A 140 -12.70 -11.86 1.38
C LYS A 140 -13.65 -11.66 2.57
N ALA A 141 -13.50 -10.58 3.33
CA ALA A 141 -14.38 -10.24 4.42
C ALA A 141 -15.79 -9.86 3.92
N GLY A 142 -15.93 -9.44 2.66
CA GLY A 142 -17.20 -9.03 2.06
C GLY A 142 -17.54 -7.58 2.37
N LEU A 143 -16.54 -6.70 2.46
CA LEU A 143 -16.77 -5.27 2.65
C LEU A 143 -17.22 -4.63 1.34
N ASP A 144 -18.34 -3.90 1.36
CA ASP A 144 -18.86 -3.18 0.18
C ASP A 144 -17.98 -1.99 -0.21
N THR A 145 -17.41 -1.32 0.80
CA THR A 145 -16.49 -0.19 0.64
C THR A 145 -15.24 -0.38 1.48
N ILE A 146 -14.15 0.25 1.04
CA ILE A 146 -12.88 0.31 1.76
C ILE A 146 -12.35 1.73 1.81
N ALA A 147 -11.78 2.09 2.95
CA ALA A 147 -11.01 3.32 3.10
C ALA A 147 -9.62 3.13 2.50
N VAL A 148 -9.22 4.05 1.62
CA VAL A 148 -7.97 3.99 0.86
C VAL A 148 -7.27 5.34 0.85
N ARG A 149 -5.94 5.34 0.68
CA ARG A 149 -5.14 6.54 0.41
C ARG A 149 -4.99 6.70 -1.10
N ILE A 150 -5.49 7.79 -1.68
CA ILE A 150 -5.42 8.02 -3.13
C ILE A 150 -4.15 8.81 -3.45
N MET A 151 -3.23 8.23 -4.21
CA MET A 151 -2.00 8.87 -4.66
C MET A 151 -2.04 9.01 -6.18
N GLU A 152 -1.87 10.24 -6.67
CA GLU A 152 -1.70 10.50 -8.10
C GLU A 152 -0.33 9.98 -8.51
N LEU A 153 -0.30 8.83 -9.21
CA LEU A 153 0.91 8.19 -9.70
C LEU A 153 0.71 7.78 -11.15
N ASP A 154 1.68 8.09 -12.01
CA ASP A 154 1.72 7.52 -13.34
C ASP A 154 2.10 6.02 -13.32
N ASP A 155 2.04 5.36 -14.48
CA ASP A 155 2.34 3.91 -14.61
C ASP A 155 3.77 3.57 -14.20
N TRP A 156 4.72 4.46 -14.49
CA TRP A 156 6.11 4.23 -14.16
C TRP A 156 6.36 4.43 -12.66
N GLU A 157 5.78 5.44 -12.04
CA GLU A 157 5.86 5.71 -10.60
C GLU A 157 5.21 4.57 -9.79
N ALA A 158 4.09 4.03 -10.28
CA ALA A 158 3.44 2.88 -9.68
C ALA A 158 4.31 1.60 -9.76
N ALA A 159 4.91 1.34 -10.92
CA ALA A 159 5.85 0.23 -11.11
C ALA A 159 7.11 0.37 -10.24
N THR A 160 7.69 1.57 -10.18
CA THR A 160 8.84 1.91 -9.34
C THR A 160 8.54 1.61 -7.87
N ARG A 161 7.39 2.09 -7.38
CA ARG A 161 6.97 1.87 -6.00
C ARG A 161 6.70 0.40 -5.70
N PHE A 162 6.10 -0.32 -6.64
CA PHE A 162 5.92 -1.77 -6.49
C PHE A 162 7.26 -2.48 -6.31
N VAL A 163 8.27 -2.13 -7.12
CA VAL A 163 9.61 -2.71 -7.03
C VAL A 163 10.26 -2.37 -5.69
N ASP A 164 10.22 -1.11 -5.26
CA ASP A 164 10.82 -0.68 -3.99
C ASP A 164 10.20 -1.36 -2.76
N GLU A 165 8.90 -1.64 -2.80
CA GLU A 165 8.19 -2.28 -1.67
C GLU A 165 8.35 -3.80 -1.62
N HIS A 166 8.60 -4.46 -2.77
CA HIS A 166 8.48 -5.92 -2.89
C HIS A 166 9.75 -6.64 -3.34
N ILE A 167 10.70 -5.95 -3.97
CA ILE A 167 11.92 -6.55 -4.49
C ILE A 167 13.09 -6.09 -3.63
N PRO A 168 13.79 -7.01 -2.94
CA PRO A 168 14.90 -6.63 -2.08
C PRO A 168 16.06 -6.10 -2.92
N VAL A 169 16.73 -5.06 -2.40
CA VAL A 169 18.05 -4.67 -2.90
C VAL A 169 19.04 -5.76 -2.48
N GLU A 170 19.94 -6.14 -3.37
CA GLU A 170 20.99 -7.13 -3.09
C GLU A 170 21.77 -6.77 -1.81
N GLY A 171 21.72 -7.63 -0.78
CA GLY A 171 22.30 -7.39 0.55
C GLY A 171 21.39 -6.67 1.56
N GLY A 172 20.13 -6.39 1.20
CA GLY A 172 19.10 -5.86 2.08
C GLY A 172 18.39 -6.94 2.90
N ASP A 173 17.79 -6.52 4.01
CA ASP A 173 17.04 -7.38 4.93
C ASP A 173 15.97 -8.17 4.15
N GLU A 174 16.04 -9.50 4.22
CA GLU A 174 15.08 -10.44 3.62
C GLU A 174 13.72 -10.21 4.29
N ARG A 175 12.99 -9.19 3.83
CA ARG A 175 11.55 -9.14 4.07
C ARG A 175 11.00 -10.32 3.29
N ASP A 176 10.87 -11.48 3.93
CA ASP A 176 10.36 -12.80 3.48
C ASP A 176 8.92 -12.75 2.92
N MET A 177 8.60 -11.70 2.19
CA MET A 177 7.30 -11.39 1.66
C MET A 177 7.12 -11.96 0.26
N TYR A 178 8.20 -12.10 -0.51
CA TYR A 178 8.21 -12.68 -1.84
C TYR A 178 9.31 -13.74 -1.92
N SER A 179 8.95 -14.94 -2.35
CA SER A 179 9.92 -15.96 -2.73
C SER A 179 10.64 -15.57 -4.02
N GLN A 180 11.83 -16.15 -4.27
CA GLN A 180 12.56 -15.92 -5.51
C GLN A 180 11.69 -16.17 -6.76
N GLN A 181 10.86 -17.22 -6.74
CA GLN A 181 9.95 -17.51 -7.86
C GLN A 181 8.86 -16.44 -8.05
N GLU A 182 8.39 -15.81 -6.98
CA GLU A 182 7.45 -14.69 -7.06
C GLU A 182 8.13 -13.42 -7.56
N ILE A 183 9.37 -13.15 -7.14
CA ILE A 183 10.18 -12.05 -7.68
C ILE A 183 10.40 -12.24 -9.19
N ASP A 184 10.83 -13.42 -9.63
CA ASP A 184 11.06 -13.72 -11.04
C ASP A 184 9.79 -13.51 -11.88
N ARG A 185 8.62 -13.89 -11.37
CA ARG A 185 7.33 -13.68 -12.04
C ARG A 185 6.91 -12.21 -12.07
N ALA A 186 7.14 -11.47 -11.00
CA ALA A 186 6.88 -10.04 -10.96
C ALA A 186 7.74 -9.29 -12.00
N ILE A 187 9.03 -9.65 -12.07
CA ILE A 187 9.96 -9.11 -13.07
C ILE A 187 9.52 -9.49 -14.48
N ALA A 188 9.07 -10.73 -14.71
CA ALA A 188 8.55 -11.12 -16.02
C ALA A 188 7.36 -10.25 -16.45
N ARG A 189 6.41 -9.95 -15.55
CA ARG A 189 5.28 -9.06 -15.85
C ARG A 189 5.71 -7.62 -16.09
N LEU A 190 6.65 -7.09 -15.31
CA LEU A 190 7.22 -5.76 -15.54
C LEU A 190 7.84 -5.65 -16.94
N ARG A 191 8.48 -6.72 -17.43
CA ARG A 191 9.09 -6.76 -18.78
C ARG A 191 8.10 -6.88 -19.94
N GLU A 192 6.83 -7.18 -19.67
CA GLU A 192 5.77 -7.13 -20.69
C GLU A 192 5.44 -5.69 -21.09
N GLU A 193 5.64 -4.74 -20.17
CA GLU A 193 5.31 -3.33 -20.35
C GLU A 193 6.55 -2.43 -20.47
N TRP A 194 7.64 -2.75 -19.78
CA TRP A 194 8.83 -1.90 -19.68
C TRP A 194 10.07 -2.59 -20.27
N SER A 195 10.85 -1.83 -21.04
CA SER A 195 12.13 -2.32 -21.58
C SER A 195 13.14 -2.63 -20.48
N ASP A 196 14.07 -3.57 -20.74
CA ASP A 196 15.14 -3.92 -19.81
C ASP A 196 16.04 -2.71 -19.45
N ASP A 197 16.24 -1.76 -20.38
CA ASP A 197 17.00 -0.53 -20.13
C ASP A 197 16.28 0.38 -19.11
N ARG A 198 14.96 0.48 -19.23
CA ARG A 198 14.13 1.27 -18.32
C ARG A 198 14.08 0.64 -16.93
N LEU A 199 13.92 -0.68 -16.84
CA LEU A 199 13.88 -1.39 -15.55
C LEU A 199 15.25 -1.38 -14.83
N GLN A 200 16.36 -1.25 -15.55
CA GLN A 200 17.69 -1.07 -14.94
C GLN A 200 17.85 0.26 -14.20
N GLU A 201 16.98 1.26 -14.43
CA GLU A 201 16.97 2.48 -13.63
C GLU A 201 16.51 2.22 -12.18
N LEU A 202 15.79 1.12 -11.95
CA LEU A 202 15.31 0.71 -10.63
C LEU A 202 16.44 0.01 -9.86
N THR A 203 16.88 0.62 -8.77
CA THR A 203 18.03 0.14 -7.98
C THR A 203 17.88 -1.32 -7.53
N PRO A 204 16.71 -1.79 -7.05
CA PRO A 204 16.55 -3.20 -6.67
C PRO A 204 16.69 -4.18 -7.84
N LEU A 205 16.37 -3.76 -9.07
CA LEU A 205 16.39 -4.64 -10.26
C LEU A 205 17.71 -4.62 -11.03
N ALA A 206 18.50 -3.55 -10.92
CA ALA A 206 19.70 -3.38 -11.72
C ALA A 206 20.71 -4.55 -11.61
N PRO A 207 20.99 -5.14 -10.43
CA PRO A 207 21.87 -6.31 -10.33
C PRO A 207 21.26 -7.56 -10.98
N TYR A 208 19.98 -7.84 -10.68
CA TYR A 208 19.26 -9.00 -11.19
C TYR A 208 19.19 -9.01 -12.72
N LEU A 209 18.82 -7.88 -13.32
CA LEU A 209 18.73 -7.75 -14.78
C LEU A 209 20.09 -7.91 -15.46
N ARG A 210 21.17 -7.36 -14.86
CA ARG A 210 22.53 -7.53 -15.39
C ARG A 210 22.96 -8.99 -15.39
N GLU A 211 22.70 -9.73 -14.31
CA GLU A 211 23.02 -11.15 -14.23
C GLU A 211 22.21 -11.98 -15.23
N MET A 212 20.89 -11.74 -15.32
CA MET A 212 20.00 -12.44 -16.23
C MET A 212 20.36 -12.20 -17.70
N LEU A 213 20.66 -10.94 -18.08
CA LEU A 213 21.11 -10.59 -19.43
C LEU A 213 22.46 -11.24 -19.75
N ALA A 214 23.40 -11.26 -18.78
CA ALA A 214 24.67 -11.95 -18.94
C ALA A 214 24.48 -13.48 -19.11
N ALA A 215 23.58 -14.09 -18.35
CA ALA A 215 23.23 -15.50 -18.47
C ALA A 215 22.61 -15.83 -19.83
N THR A 216 21.65 -15.03 -20.28
CA THR A 216 21.00 -15.16 -21.60
C THR A 216 22.01 -15.00 -22.73
N ARG A 217 22.91 -14.03 -22.63
CA ARG A 217 24.00 -13.83 -23.61
C ARG A 217 24.97 -15.02 -23.64
N ARG A 218 25.35 -15.56 -22.48
CA ARG A 218 26.20 -16.76 -22.40
C ARG A 218 25.52 -17.97 -23.05
N GLU A 219 24.22 -18.15 -22.84
CA GLU A 219 23.46 -19.22 -23.46
C GLU A 219 23.36 -19.05 -24.98
N ALA A 220 23.08 -17.83 -25.45
CA ALA A 220 23.02 -17.53 -26.88
C ALA A 220 24.38 -17.76 -27.58
N ILE A 221 25.49 -17.44 -26.91
CA ILE A 221 26.85 -17.78 -27.40
C ILE A 221 27.05 -19.29 -27.43
N ARG A 222 26.64 -20.03 -26.39
CA ARG A 222 26.74 -21.50 -26.32
C ARG A 222 25.95 -22.18 -27.44
N GLN A 223 24.75 -21.68 -27.72
CA GLN A 223 23.87 -22.19 -28.78
C GLN A 223 24.24 -21.68 -30.18
N GLY A 224 25.29 -20.86 -30.29
CA GLY A 224 25.80 -20.36 -31.58
C GLY A 224 24.94 -19.27 -32.22
N HIS A 225 23.96 -18.71 -31.50
CA HIS A 225 23.10 -17.64 -31.97
C HIS A 225 23.79 -16.27 -31.98
N VAL A 226 24.87 -16.11 -31.22
CA VAL A 226 25.68 -14.88 -31.14
C VAL A 226 27.16 -15.23 -31.15
N THR A 227 27.94 -14.57 -32.01
CA THR A 227 29.40 -14.78 -32.07
C THR A 227 30.09 -13.93 -31.02
N ASN A 228 31.18 -14.45 -30.46
CA ASN A 228 31.94 -13.77 -29.40
C ASN A 228 32.77 -12.62 -29.99
N GLY A 229 32.14 -11.49 -30.26
CA GLY A 229 32.82 -10.29 -30.76
C GLY A 229 33.66 -9.63 -29.66
N ARG A 230 34.99 -9.61 -29.84
CA ARG A 230 35.88 -8.64 -29.18
C ARG A 230 36.00 -7.39 -30.06
N PRO A 231 36.23 -6.19 -29.48
CA PRO A 231 36.40 -4.95 -30.24
C PRO A 231 37.60 -5.01 -31.20
#